data_AF-A0A3A5J6J3-F1
#
_entry.id   AF-A0A3A5J6J3-F1
#
_cell.length_a   1.000
_cell.length_b   1.000
_cell.length_c   1.000
_cell.angle_alpha   90.00
_cell.angle_beta   90.00
_cell.angle_gamma   90.00
#
_symmetry.space_group_name_H-M   'P 1'
#
loop_
_entity.id
_entity.type
_entity.pdbx_description
1 polymer ?
#
loop_
_entity_poly.entity_id
_entity_poly.type
_entity_poly.pdbx_seq_one_letter_code
_entity_poly.pdbx_strand_id
1 'polypeptide(L)'
;MSATKPSRSCGVLPKTTRNSTPALETGYGPHGLIRVRHDWPSHAADGRALQERLREYIDAGPLAHPIRRVAGVDIGFEDRGATTRAAIVVLDAETGAEYERALVREPTRMPYIPGLLSFREVPAALTALARLEMTPDLLMVDGHGIAHPRRLGVATHLGLASGLPAIGIAKKRLVGTHDTVPDTRFAQVAVTHAHETIGVVLRSRVRVKPIYVSRGHGCTLDEAVMWCKRMLSRYRLPETTRAADRLASNR
;
A
#
# COMPACT_ATOMS: atom_id res chain seq x y z
N MET A 1 66.72 18.26 -31.35
CA MET A 1 65.60 18.41 -30.38
C MET A 1 64.46 17.55 -30.89
N SER A 2 64.21 16.42 -30.23
CA SER A 2 63.34 15.34 -30.72
C SER A 2 61.87 15.64 -30.43
N ALA A 3 61.00 15.46 -31.42
CA ALA A 3 59.57 15.70 -31.34
C ALA A 3 58.83 14.47 -30.80
N THR A 4 58.14 14.61 -29.67
CA THR A 4 57.35 13.55 -29.02
C THR A 4 55.89 13.63 -29.50
N LYS A 5 55.38 12.53 -30.09
CA LYS A 5 53.95 12.33 -30.40
C LYS A 5 53.16 11.98 -29.12
N PRO A 6 51.88 12.36 -28.98
CA PRO A 6 51.01 11.83 -27.94
C PRO A 6 50.37 10.50 -28.39
N SER A 7 50.48 9.46 -27.57
CA SER A 7 49.77 8.19 -27.71
C SER A 7 48.34 8.33 -27.21
N ARG A 8 47.37 7.97 -28.05
CA ARG A 8 45.97 7.79 -27.65
C ARG A 8 45.81 6.39 -27.04
N SER A 9 45.68 6.31 -25.72
CA SER A 9 45.14 5.10 -25.08
C SER A 9 43.62 5.14 -25.16
N CYS A 10 43.06 4.19 -25.91
CA CYS A 10 41.63 3.92 -25.95
C CYS A 10 41.22 3.29 -24.61
N GLY A 11 40.75 4.11 -23.68
CA GLY A 11 40.21 3.65 -22.41
C GLY A 11 38.95 2.83 -22.64
N VAL A 12 39.03 1.53 -22.35
CA VAL A 12 37.89 0.63 -22.25
C VAL A 12 36.99 1.18 -21.13
N LEU A 13 35.76 1.60 -21.48
CA LEU A 13 34.74 1.97 -20.51
C LEU A 13 34.54 0.81 -19.52
N PRO A 14 34.53 1.05 -18.20
CA PRO A 14 34.30 -0.01 -17.24
C PRO A 14 32.89 -0.57 -17.46
N LYS A 15 32.82 -1.88 -17.70
CA LYS A 15 31.56 -2.63 -17.67
C LYS A 15 30.95 -2.42 -16.29
N THR A 16 29.82 -1.73 -16.22
CA THR A 16 29.01 -1.63 -15.02
C THR A 16 28.60 -3.04 -14.59
N THR A 17 29.21 -3.53 -13.52
CA THR A 17 28.80 -4.74 -12.83
C THR A 17 27.42 -4.49 -12.23
N ARG A 18 26.36 -4.84 -12.97
CA ARG A 18 25.00 -4.97 -12.41
C ARG A 18 25.00 -6.22 -11.55
N ASN A 19 25.16 -6.05 -10.24
CA ASN A 19 24.81 -7.03 -9.22
C ASN A 19 24.88 -6.41 -7.81
N SER A 20 24.24 -5.25 -7.61
CA SER A 20 23.94 -4.77 -6.26
C SER A 20 22.43 -4.84 -6.05
N THR A 21 22.00 -5.85 -5.30
CA THR A 21 20.68 -5.92 -4.68
C THR A 21 20.36 -4.55 -4.07
N PRO A 22 19.19 -3.92 -4.35
CA PRO A 22 18.90 -2.58 -3.85
C PRO A 22 19.02 -2.55 -2.32
N ALA A 23 19.71 -1.54 -1.78
CA ALA A 23 19.89 -1.40 -0.35
C ALA A 23 18.51 -1.23 0.32
N LEU A 24 18.27 -2.00 1.38
CA LEU A 24 17.14 -1.80 2.28
C LEU A 24 17.68 -1.13 3.53
N GLU A 25 17.10 0.01 3.89
CA GLU A 25 17.40 0.66 5.17
C GLU A 25 16.20 0.45 6.10
N THR A 26 16.44 -0.21 7.23
CA THR A 26 15.42 -0.43 8.25
C THR A 26 15.52 0.62 9.33
N GLY A 27 14.37 1.08 9.80
CA GLY A 27 14.24 1.90 11.00
C GLY A 27 12.91 1.62 11.67
N TYR A 28 12.47 2.54 12.52
CA TYR A 28 11.16 2.46 13.17
C TYR A 28 10.32 3.68 12.76
N GLY A 29 9.04 3.43 12.49
CA GLY A 29 8.05 4.47 12.27
C GLY A 29 7.41 4.93 13.58
N PRO A 30 6.33 5.71 13.46
CA PRO A 30 5.45 5.96 14.58
C PRO A 30 5.00 4.63 15.20
N HIS A 31 4.72 4.61 16.51
CA HIS A 31 4.29 3.41 17.23
C HIS A 31 5.33 2.28 17.37
N GLY A 32 6.57 2.47 16.91
CA GLY A 32 7.63 1.48 17.06
C GLY A 32 7.56 0.33 16.04
N LEU A 33 6.75 0.47 14.98
CA LEU A 33 6.69 -0.52 13.90
C LEU A 33 7.89 -0.38 12.97
N ILE A 34 8.34 -1.51 12.43
CA ILE A 34 9.41 -1.52 11.44
C ILE A 34 9.00 -0.66 10.24
N ARG A 35 9.92 0.21 9.84
CA ARG A 35 9.87 1.01 8.63
C ARG A 35 11.00 0.59 7.70
N VAL A 36 10.70 0.38 6.43
CA VAL A 36 11.71 0.03 5.42
C VAL A 36 11.77 1.10 4.35
N ARG A 37 12.97 1.64 4.10
CA ARG A 37 13.26 2.55 2.98
C ARG A 37 14.06 1.81 1.92
N HIS A 38 13.80 2.16 0.67
CA HIS A 38 14.47 1.57 -0.48
C HIS A 38 14.34 2.50 -1.69
N ASP A 39 15.19 2.26 -2.68
CA ASP A 39 15.06 2.88 -4.00
C ASP A 39 13.89 2.29 -4.78
N TRP A 40 13.28 3.11 -5.64
CA TRP A 40 12.17 2.67 -6.48
C TRP A 40 12.71 1.93 -7.72
N PRO A 41 12.32 0.66 -7.94
CA PRO A 41 12.87 -0.14 -9.02
C PRO A 41 12.42 0.38 -10.39
N SER A 42 13.32 0.35 -11.38
CA SER A 42 13.01 0.70 -12.77
C SER A 42 12.76 -0.52 -13.67
N HIS A 43 13.16 -1.72 -13.23
CA HIS A 43 12.95 -2.98 -13.98
C HIS A 43 12.10 -3.99 -13.22
N ALA A 44 11.42 -4.85 -13.99
CA ALA A 44 10.49 -5.84 -13.45
C ALA A 44 11.16 -6.90 -12.55
N ALA A 45 12.39 -7.31 -12.89
CA ALA A 45 13.14 -8.29 -12.11
C ALA A 45 13.51 -7.73 -10.73
N ASP A 46 14.05 -6.51 -10.69
CA ASP A 46 14.44 -5.81 -9.47
C ASP A 46 13.24 -5.60 -8.55
N GLY A 47 12.10 -5.15 -9.10
CA GLY A 47 10.88 -4.96 -8.32
C GLY A 47 10.30 -6.26 -7.76
N ARG A 48 10.38 -7.37 -8.50
CA ARG A 48 9.95 -8.68 -7.98
C ARG A 48 10.86 -9.17 -6.85
N ALA A 49 12.18 -9.06 -7.02
CA ALA A 49 13.14 -9.41 -5.98
C ALA A 49 12.94 -8.55 -4.72
N LEU A 50 12.65 -7.26 -4.91
CA LEU A 50 12.35 -6.35 -3.81
C LEU A 50 11.04 -6.71 -3.09
N GLN A 51 10.00 -7.15 -3.80
CA GLN A 51 8.76 -7.63 -3.16
C GLN A 51 9.00 -8.80 -2.22
N GLU A 52 9.81 -9.78 -2.65
CA GLU A 52 10.14 -10.94 -1.82
C GLU A 52 10.94 -10.55 -0.57
N ARG A 53 11.88 -9.61 -0.70
CA ARG A 53 12.66 -9.12 0.44
C ARG A 53 11.82 -8.28 1.42
N LEU A 54 10.96 -7.40 0.91
CA LEU A 54 10.08 -6.58 1.76
C LEU A 54 9.09 -7.43 2.56
N ARG A 55 8.70 -8.60 2.04
CA ARG A 55 7.82 -9.54 2.72
C ARG A 55 8.36 -9.98 4.08
N GLU A 56 9.67 -10.09 4.24
CA GLU A 56 10.32 -10.54 5.48
C GLU A 56 10.15 -9.56 6.64
N TYR A 57 9.81 -8.30 6.35
CA TYR A 57 9.64 -7.24 7.34
C TYR A 57 8.17 -7.00 7.72
N ILE A 58 7.23 -7.74 7.12
CA ILE A 58 5.81 -7.59 7.42
C ILE A 58 5.55 -8.04 8.85
N ASP A 59 5.11 -7.10 9.69
CA ASP A 59 4.67 -7.39 11.04
C ASP A 59 3.20 -7.86 11.01
N ALA A 60 2.98 -9.06 11.52
CA ALA A 60 1.69 -9.72 11.61
C ALA A 60 1.09 -9.68 13.04
N GLY A 61 1.76 -8.99 13.97
CA GLY A 61 1.38 -8.83 15.36
C GLY A 61 0.17 -7.90 15.56
N PRO A 62 -0.34 -7.83 16.80
CA PRO A 62 -1.48 -6.98 17.15
C PRO A 62 -1.14 -5.50 17.05
N LEU A 63 -2.17 -4.67 16.95
CA LEU A 63 -2.02 -3.22 17.04
C LEU A 63 -1.40 -2.85 18.38
N ALA A 64 -0.24 -2.19 18.34
CA ALA A 64 0.52 -1.87 19.54
C ALA A 64 -0.10 -0.74 20.39
N HIS A 65 -0.99 0.07 19.82
CA HIS A 65 -1.57 1.25 20.47
C HIS A 65 -3.06 1.43 20.14
N PRO A 66 -3.82 2.15 20.99
CA PRO A 66 -5.19 2.54 20.67
C PRO A 66 -5.25 3.42 19.42
N ILE A 67 -6.25 3.16 18.58
CA ILE A 67 -6.48 3.92 17.34
C ILE A 67 -7.50 5.02 17.60
N ARG A 68 -7.09 6.27 17.43
CA ARG A 68 -7.94 7.46 17.54
C ARG A 68 -8.16 8.14 16.19
N ARG A 69 -7.20 7.99 15.27
CA ARG A 69 -7.20 8.58 13.93
C ARG A 69 -7.01 7.49 12.89
N VAL A 70 -7.96 7.37 11.98
CA VAL A 70 -7.91 6.41 10.88
C VAL A 70 -7.87 7.17 9.56
N ALA A 71 -6.85 6.92 8.75
CA ALA A 71 -6.74 7.54 7.44
C ALA A 71 -7.30 6.63 6.34
N GLY A 72 -8.23 7.13 5.53
CA GLY A 72 -8.54 6.54 4.24
C GLY A 72 -7.52 6.96 3.19
N VAL A 73 -7.03 6.02 2.38
CA VAL A 73 -6.06 6.28 1.31
C VAL A 73 -6.60 5.74 0.00
N ASP A 74 -6.67 6.59 -1.02
CA ASP A 74 -7.00 6.21 -2.40
C ASP A 74 -5.90 6.72 -3.33
N ILE A 75 -5.46 5.87 -4.26
CA ILE A 75 -4.36 6.17 -5.17
C ILE A 75 -4.79 5.77 -6.57
N GLY A 76 -4.57 6.67 -7.51
CA GLY A 76 -4.92 6.45 -8.90
C GLY A 76 -3.96 7.16 -9.85
N PHE A 77 -4.30 7.09 -11.12
CA PHE A 77 -3.51 7.65 -12.19
C PHE A 77 -4.34 8.59 -13.05
N GLU A 78 -3.75 9.72 -13.42
CA GLU A 78 -4.25 10.68 -14.39
C GLU A 78 -3.32 10.69 -15.63
N ASP A 79 -3.68 11.43 -16.67
CA ASP A 79 -2.81 11.66 -17.84
C ASP A 79 -2.24 10.38 -18.46
N ARG A 80 -3.11 9.36 -18.61
CA ARG A 80 -2.75 8.02 -19.13
C ARG A 80 -1.61 7.35 -18.35
N GLY A 81 -1.47 7.65 -17.06
CA GLY A 81 -0.45 7.06 -16.19
C GLY A 81 0.83 7.88 -16.05
N ALA A 82 0.87 9.11 -16.56
CA ALA A 82 1.98 10.03 -16.37
C ALA A 82 1.94 10.74 -15.00
N THR A 83 0.75 10.92 -14.44
CA THR A 83 0.53 11.56 -13.13
C THR A 83 -0.03 10.55 -12.15
N THR A 84 0.63 10.34 -11.01
CA THR A 84 0.09 9.61 -9.87
C THR A 84 -0.64 10.60 -8.97
N ARG A 85 -1.89 10.28 -8.63
CA ARG A 85 -2.71 11.05 -7.70
C ARG A 85 -2.96 10.24 -6.44
N ALA A 86 -2.68 10.82 -5.28
CA ALA A 86 -2.96 10.19 -3.98
C ALA A 86 -3.81 11.12 -3.12
N ALA A 87 -4.91 10.59 -2.60
CA ALA A 87 -5.79 11.23 -1.66
C ALA A 87 -5.68 10.53 -0.31
N ILE A 88 -5.49 11.31 0.75
CA ILE A 88 -5.54 10.82 2.13
C ILE A 88 -6.52 11.68 2.93
N VAL A 89 -7.39 11.04 3.70
CA VAL A 89 -8.36 11.72 4.57
C VAL A 89 -8.30 11.08 5.95
N VAL A 90 -7.97 11.88 6.96
CA VAL A 90 -7.90 11.46 8.36
C VAL A 90 -9.26 11.66 9.02
N LEU A 91 -9.82 10.58 9.53
CA LEU A 91 -11.08 10.59 10.28
C LEU A 91 -10.83 10.26 11.74
N ASP A 92 -11.67 10.82 12.59
CA ASP A 92 -11.82 10.39 13.98
C ASP A 92 -12.39 8.95 14.03
N ALA A 93 -11.73 8.09 14.81
CA ALA A 93 -12.04 6.66 14.90
C ALA A 93 -13.36 6.33 15.62
N GLU A 94 -13.94 7.29 16.35
CA GLU A 94 -15.18 7.11 17.12
C GLU A 94 -16.36 7.78 16.41
N THR A 95 -16.19 9.02 16.00
CA THR A 95 -17.25 9.86 15.42
C THR A 95 -17.31 9.79 13.90
N GLY A 96 -16.21 9.41 13.23
CA GLY A 96 -16.07 9.46 11.77
C GLY A 96 -15.96 10.88 11.21
N ALA A 97 -15.78 11.90 12.07
CA ALA A 97 -15.56 13.28 11.64
C ALA A 97 -14.21 13.43 10.91
N GLU A 98 -14.16 14.24 9.86
CA GLU A 98 -12.92 14.55 9.14
C GLU A 98 -12.08 15.53 9.94
N TYR A 99 -10.85 15.15 10.27
CA TYR A 99 -9.85 16.03 10.89
C TYR A 99 -9.08 16.82 9.83
N GLU A 100 -8.56 16.11 8.85
CA GLU A 100 -7.60 16.65 7.90
C GLU A 100 -7.62 15.84 6.61
N ARG A 101 -7.19 16.45 5.50
CA ARG A 101 -7.01 15.75 4.23
C ARG A 101 -5.86 16.35 3.43
N ALA A 102 -5.25 15.53 2.58
CA ALA A 102 -4.30 15.97 1.57
C ALA A 102 -4.58 15.30 0.22
N LEU A 103 -4.39 16.06 -0.85
CA LEU A 103 -4.43 15.59 -2.23
C LEU A 103 -3.11 15.95 -2.91
N VAL A 104 -2.44 14.94 -3.45
CA VAL A 104 -1.16 15.08 -4.15
C VAL A 104 -1.31 14.62 -5.58
N ARG A 105 -0.69 15.37 -6.49
CA ARG A 105 -0.47 15.00 -7.89
C ARG A 105 1.02 15.14 -8.17
N GLU A 106 1.65 14.06 -8.58
CA GLU A 106 3.08 14.03 -8.89
C GLU A 106 3.36 13.23 -10.15
N PRO A 107 4.46 13.51 -10.87
CA PRO A 107 4.92 12.65 -11.95
C PRO A 107 5.09 11.20 -11.47
N THR A 108 4.53 10.25 -12.22
CA THR A 108 4.66 8.83 -11.89
C THR A 108 6.12 8.38 -12.04
N ARG A 109 6.69 7.85 -10.96
CA ARG A 109 8.14 7.56 -10.85
C ARG A 109 8.57 6.23 -11.49
N MET A 110 7.64 5.42 -11.98
CA MET A 110 7.92 4.10 -12.55
C MET A 110 6.95 3.74 -13.69
N PRO A 111 7.42 3.11 -14.78
CA PRO A 111 6.55 2.65 -15.87
C PRO A 111 5.54 1.59 -15.39
N TYR A 112 4.47 1.38 -16.17
CA TYR A 112 3.52 0.31 -15.88
C TYR A 112 4.17 -1.07 -16.08
N ILE A 113 4.33 -1.81 -14.97
CA ILE A 113 4.80 -3.19 -14.98
C ILE A 113 3.78 -4.07 -14.26
N PRO A 114 3.18 -5.08 -14.93
CA PRO A 114 2.21 -5.98 -14.32
C PRO A 114 2.75 -6.64 -13.03
N GLY A 115 1.97 -6.55 -11.96
CA GLY A 115 2.29 -7.10 -10.63
C GLY A 115 3.17 -6.21 -9.74
N LEU A 116 3.57 -5.02 -10.21
CA LEU A 116 4.41 -4.05 -9.48
C LEU A 116 3.71 -2.70 -9.27
N LEU A 117 2.38 -2.69 -9.26
CA LEU A 117 1.59 -1.45 -9.23
C LEU A 117 1.90 -0.58 -8.01
N SER A 118 2.11 -1.19 -6.84
CA SER A 118 2.35 -0.43 -5.59
C SER A 118 3.60 0.46 -5.66
N PHE A 119 4.64 0.09 -6.42
CA PHE A 119 5.82 0.94 -6.61
C PHE A 119 5.54 2.23 -7.39
N ARG A 120 4.45 2.27 -8.18
CA ARG A 120 3.98 3.47 -8.88
C ARG A 120 3.09 4.35 -7.99
N GLU A 121 2.45 3.75 -7.00
CA GLU A 121 1.40 4.34 -6.17
C GLU A 121 1.95 4.92 -4.86
N VAL A 122 2.74 4.13 -4.14
CA VAL A 122 3.23 4.44 -2.79
C VAL A 122 4.03 5.76 -2.71
N PRO A 123 4.87 6.16 -3.69
CA PRO A 123 5.58 7.44 -3.60
C PRO A 123 4.65 8.64 -3.38
N ALA A 124 3.55 8.73 -4.15
CA ALA A 124 2.61 9.84 -4.02
C ALA A 124 1.82 9.76 -2.71
N ALA A 125 1.48 8.55 -2.25
CA ALA A 125 0.81 8.37 -0.95
C ALA A 125 1.71 8.76 0.24
N LEU A 126 3.01 8.50 0.16
CA LEU A 126 3.98 8.96 1.16
C LEU A 126 4.07 10.50 1.18
N THR A 127 4.07 11.15 0.01
CA THR A 127 4.01 12.62 -0.02
C THR A 127 2.70 13.14 0.56
N ALA A 128 1.57 12.51 0.25
CA ALA A 128 0.27 12.91 0.81
C ALA A 128 0.24 12.75 2.33
N LEU A 129 0.77 11.65 2.86
CA LEU A 129 0.93 11.41 4.29
C LEU A 129 1.84 12.46 4.95
N ALA A 130 2.93 12.85 4.29
CA ALA A 130 3.88 13.85 4.79
C ALA A 130 3.33 15.29 4.80
N ARG A 131 2.20 15.55 4.10
CA ARG A 131 1.50 16.84 4.14
C ARG A 131 0.53 16.96 5.30
N LEU A 132 0.27 15.88 6.02
CA LEU A 132 -0.62 15.91 7.17
C LEU A 132 0.11 16.49 8.38
N GLU A 133 -0.55 17.38 9.11
CA GLU A 133 -0.12 17.85 10.41
C GLU A 133 -0.25 16.74 11.46
N MET A 134 -1.32 15.93 11.35
CA MET A 134 -1.63 14.85 12.27
C MET A 134 -1.26 13.49 11.68
N THR A 135 -0.34 12.79 12.34
CA THR A 135 -0.04 11.39 11.99
C THR A 135 -1.23 10.49 12.32
N PRO A 136 -1.80 9.73 11.36
CA PRO A 136 -2.85 8.77 11.65
C PRO A 136 -2.29 7.54 12.37
N ASP A 137 -3.14 6.87 13.16
CA ASP A 137 -2.75 5.68 13.92
C ASP A 137 -2.97 4.39 13.09
N LEU A 138 -3.84 4.44 12.07
CA LEU A 138 -4.12 3.32 11.15
C LEU A 138 -4.40 3.82 9.73
N LEU A 139 -3.80 3.17 8.73
CA LEU A 139 -4.08 3.39 7.31
C LEU A 139 -5.08 2.36 6.78
N MET A 140 -6.18 2.81 6.18
CA MET A 140 -7.15 2.01 5.43
C MET A 140 -7.06 2.34 3.94
N VAL A 141 -6.42 1.46 3.18
CA VAL A 141 -6.06 1.72 1.79
C VAL A 141 -7.06 1.05 0.84
N ASP A 142 -7.56 1.77 -0.17
CA ASP A 142 -8.35 1.19 -1.27
C ASP A 142 -7.43 0.34 -2.16
N GLY A 143 -7.35 -0.94 -1.84
CA GLY A 143 -6.37 -1.86 -2.41
C GLY A 143 -6.14 -3.07 -1.53
N HIS A 144 -5.21 -3.93 -1.95
CA HIS A 144 -4.87 -5.13 -1.18
C HIS A 144 -3.69 -4.89 -0.23
N GLY A 145 -3.69 -5.60 0.90
CA GLY A 145 -2.53 -5.83 1.75
C GLY A 145 -1.86 -7.16 1.37
N ILE A 146 -1.78 -8.11 2.30
CA ILE A 146 -1.17 -9.42 2.05
C ILE A 146 -1.95 -10.30 1.07
N ALA A 147 -3.18 -9.93 0.70
CA ALA A 147 -3.97 -10.58 -0.35
C ALA A 147 -3.42 -10.27 -1.76
N HIS A 148 -2.16 -10.64 -1.98
CA HIS A 148 -1.34 -10.37 -3.15
C HIS A 148 -0.47 -11.61 -3.44
N PRO A 149 -0.13 -11.91 -4.72
CA PRO A 149 0.69 -13.08 -5.06
C PRO A 149 1.97 -13.21 -4.24
N ARG A 150 2.59 -12.07 -3.89
CA ARG A 150 3.83 -11.97 -3.11
C ARG A 150 3.66 -11.38 -1.72
N ARG A 151 2.43 -11.36 -1.19
CA ARG A 151 2.06 -10.71 0.09
C ARG A 151 2.35 -9.20 0.20
N LEU A 152 2.88 -8.57 -0.85
CA LEU A 152 3.17 -7.14 -0.88
C LEU A 152 2.16 -6.33 -1.72
N GLY A 153 0.91 -6.27 -1.28
CA GLY A 153 -0.06 -5.32 -1.84
C GLY A 153 0.26 -3.87 -1.46
N VAL A 154 -0.48 -2.91 -2.04
CA VAL A 154 -0.28 -1.47 -1.80
C VAL A 154 -0.43 -1.08 -0.34
N ALA A 155 -1.36 -1.70 0.41
CA ALA A 155 -1.54 -1.41 1.83
C ALA A 155 -0.34 -1.88 2.67
N THR A 156 0.16 -3.09 2.40
CA THR A 156 1.36 -3.64 3.05
C THR A 156 2.58 -2.78 2.73
N HIS A 157 2.76 -2.44 1.45
CA HIS A 157 3.91 -1.66 1.00
C HIS A 157 3.90 -0.25 1.61
N LEU A 158 2.75 0.44 1.62
CA LEU A 158 2.61 1.74 2.27
C LEU A 158 2.86 1.65 3.78
N GLY A 159 2.32 0.64 4.45
CA GLY A 159 2.55 0.36 5.87
C GLY A 159 4.04 0.22 6.21
N LEU A 160 4.78 -0.60 5.45
CA LEU A 160 6.23 -0.74 5.61
C LEU A 160 7.00 0.54 5.32
N ALA A 161 6.64 1.27 4.24
CA ALA A 161 7.38 2.46 3.85
C ALA A 161 7.16 3.66 4.80
N SER A 162 5.97 3.74 5.39
CA SER A 162 5.60 4.74 6.41
C SER A 162 6.01 4.32 7.83
N GLY A 163 6.06 3.02 8.10
CA GLY A 163 6.16 2.47 9.45
C GLY A 163 4.88 2.64 10.26
N LEU A 164 3.71 2.61 9.60
CA LEU A 164 2.39 2.71 10.23
C LEU A 164 1.61 1.41 10.08
N PRO A 165 0.66 1.11 11.00
CA PRO A 165 -0.30 0.04 10.79
C PRO A 165 -1.12 0.31 9.53
N ALA A 166 -1.33 -0.71 8.71
CA ALA A 166 -2.07 -0.58 7.47
C ALA A 166 -2.93 -1.81 7.16
N ILE A 167 -4.11 -1.58 6.59
CA ILE A 167 -5.03 -2.62 6.11
C ILE A 167 -5.51 -2.29 4.69
N GLY A 168 -5.70 -3.33 3.89
CA GLY A 168 -6.20 -3.22 2.53
C GLY A 168 -7.69 -3.55 2.44
N ILE A 169 -8.46 -2.65 1.81
CA ILE A 169 -9.88 -2.80 1.49
C ILE A 169 -10.04 -2.76 -0.03
N ALA A 170 -10.28 -3.90 -0.66
CA ALA A 170 -10.36 -3.99 -2.12
C ALA A 170 -11.78 -4.28 -2.63
N LYS A 171 -12.11 -3.71 -3.80
CA LYS A 171 -13.42 -3.86 -4.47
C LYS A 171 -13.56 -5.18 -5.23
N LYS A 172 -12.46 -5.88 -5.50
CA LYS A 172 -12.37 -7.11 -6.30
C LYS A 172 -11.32 -8.05 -5.70
N ARG A 173 -11.38 -9.34 -6.07
CA ARG A 173 -10.35 -10.33 -5.74
C ARG A 173 -9.14 -10.17 -6.65
N LEU A 174 -7.94 -10.12 -6.09
CA LEU A 174 -6.69 -10.20 -6.86
C LEU A 174 -6.18 -11.64 -6.97
N VAL A 175 -6.09 -12.36 -5.85
CA VAL A 175 -5.67 -13.77 -5.76
C VAL A 175 -6.47 -14.53 -4.69
N GLY A 176 -6.27 -15.85 -4.67
CA GLY A 176 -6.88 -16.74 -3.70
C GLY A 176 -8.28 -17.20 -4.07
N THR A 177 -8.82 -18.08 -3.25
CA THR A 177 -10.16 -18.67 -3.37
C THR A 177 -10.89 -18.56 -2.05
N HIS A 178 -12.21 -18.53 -2.12
CA HIS A 178 -13.10 -18.51 -0.97
C HIS A 178 -14.42 -19.18 -1.36
N ASP A 179 -15.16 -19.68 -0.37
CA ASP A 179 -16.51 -20.20 -0.59
C ASP A 179 -17.52 -19.08 -0.83
N THR A 180 -18.75 -19.46 -1.15
CA THR A 180 -19.86 -18.51 -1.32
C THR A 180 -20.08 -17.74 -0.03
N VAL A 181 -20.08 -16.40 -0.12
CA VAL A 181 -20.36 -15.52 1.02
C VAL A 181 -21.87 -15.34 1.14
N PRO A 182 -22.48 -15.69 2.29
CA PRO A 182 -23.88 -15.44 2.53
C PRO A 182 -24.28 -13.98 2.28
N ASP A 183 -25.51 -13.75 1.84
CA ASP A 183 -26.04 -12.39 1.62
C ASP A 183 -26.62 -11.78 2.91
N THR A 184 -25.88 -11.92 4.00
CA THR A 184 -26.20 -11.34 5.31
C THR A 184 -25.15 -10.30 5.67
N ARG A 185 -25.56 -9.13 6.17
CA ARG A 185 -24.60 -8.08 6.54
C ARG A 185 -23.58 -8.63 7.54
N PHE A 186 -22.32 -8.35 7.27
CA PHE A 186 -21.13 -8.82 8.00
C PHE A 186 -20.83 -10.31 7.93
N ALA A 187 -21.56 -11.10 7.14
CA ALA A 187 -21.11 -12.43 6.76
C ALA A 187 -19.73 -12.34 6.10
N GLN A 188 -18.83 -13.23 6.48
CA GLN A 188 -17.47 -13.24 5.97
C GLN A 188 -16.97 -14.66 5.78
N VAL A 189 -16.11 -14.85 4.79
CA VAL A 189 -15.45 -16.13 4.49
C VAL A 189 -13.96 -15.86 4.30
N ALA A 190 -13.12 -16.77 4.78
CA ALA A 190 -11.67 -16.69 4.59
C ALA A 190 -11.31 -16.72 3.10
N VAL A 191 -10.31 -15.94 2.72
CA VAL A 191 -9.68 -16.01 1.40
C VAL A 191 -8.35 -16.73 1.57
N THR A 192 -8.21 -17.87 0.91
CA THR A 192 -7.01 -18.73 1.02
C THR A 192 -6.21 -18.68 -0.28
N HIS A 193 -4.89 -18.58 -0.17
CA HIS A 193 -3.98 -18.64 -1.31
C HIS A 193 -2.66 -19.28 -0.90
N ALA A 194 -2.23 -20.32 -1.62
CA ALA A 194 -1.06 -21.12 -1.27
C ALA A 194 -1.12 -21.67 0.17
N HIS A 195 -2.25 -22.28 0.53
CA HIS A 195 -2.53 -22.88 1.85
C HIS A 195 -2.52 -21.91 3.05
N GLU A 196 -2.48 -20.60 2.79
CA GLU A 196 -2.49 -19.54 3.81
C GLU A 196 -3.77 -18.70 3.69
N THR A 197 -4.37 -18.34 4.83
CA THR A 197 -5.43 -17.32 4.88
C THR A 197 -4.82 -15.93 4.70
N ILE A 198 -5.13 -15.29 3.58
CA ILE A 198 -4.56 -13.99 3.18
C ILE A 198 -5.53 -12.81 3.38
N GLY A 199 -6.75 -13.10 3.85
CA GLY A 199 -7.78 -12.09 4.06
C GLY A 199 -9.15 -12.70 4.28
N VAL A 200 -10.16 -11.85 4.25
CA VAL A 200 -11.56 -12.26 4.22
C VAL A 200 -12.28 -11.56 3.08
N VAL A 201 -13.28 -12.22 2.54
CA VAL A 201 -14.32 -11.58 1.74
C VAL A 201 -15.49 -11.25 2.67
N LEU A 202 -15.88 -9.99 2.73
CA LEU A 202 -16.83 -9.44 3.69
C LEU A 202 -18.08 -8.90 2.97
N ARG A 203 -19.26 -9.38 3.37
CA ARG A 203 -20.55 -8.81 2.98
C ARG A 203 -20.82 -7.54 3.77
N SER A 204 -20.19 -6.43 3.37
CA SER A 204 -20.37 -5.14 4.04
C SER A 204 -21.80 -4.58 3.93
N ARG A 205 -22.50 -4.94 2.84
CA ARG A 205 -23.89 -4.57 2.57
C ARG A 205 -24.59 -5.71 1.81
N VAL A 206 -25.85 -5.96 2.13
CA VAL A 206 -26.70 -6.98 1.48
C VAL A 206 -27.00 -6.59 0.03
N ARG A 207 -27.19 -7.59 -0.84
CA ARG A 207 -27.54 -7.44 -2.27
C ARG A 207 -26.55 -6.63 -3.10
N VAL A 208 -25.34 -6.38 -2.59
CA VAL A 208 -24.24 -5.75 -3.34
C VAL A 208 -23.00 -6.63 -3.31
N LYS A 209 -22.11 -6.47 -4.29
CA LYS A 209 -20.84 -7.21 -4.33
C LYS A 209 -20.07 -7.05 -3.00
N PRO A 210 -19.49 -8.12 -2.44
CA PRO A 210 -18.71 -8.01 -1.20
C PRO A 210 -17.42 -7.22 -1.43
N ILE A 211 -16.71 -6.93 -0.35
CA ILE A 211 -15.38 -6.33 -0.35
C ILE A 211 -14.35 -7.34 0.17
N TYR A 212 -13.09 -7.12 -0.15
CA TYR A 212 -11.99 -7.98 0.30
C TYR A 212 -11.16 -7.21 1.32
N VAL A 213 -11.01 -7.76 2.52
CA VAL A 213 -10.26 -7.15 3.62
C VAL A 213 -9.04 -8.01 3.88
N SER A 214 -7.88 -7.39 3.95
CA SER A 214 -6.61 -8.07 4.25
C SER A 214 -5.75 -7.20 5.14
N ARG A 215 -5.03 -7.82 6.08
CA ARG A 215 -4.00 -7.11 6.84
C ARG A 215 -2.92 -6.58 5.89
N GLY A 216 -2.32 -5.46 6.24
CA GLY A 216 -1.18 -4.87 5.52
C GLY A 216 0.12 -5.10 6.29
N HIS A 217 0.32 -4.30 7.34
CA HIS A 217 1.49 -4.28 8.23
C HIS A 217 1.05 -3.86 9.64
N GLY A 218 1.69 -4.41 10.68
CA GLY A 218 1.49 -4.01 12.08
C GLY A 218 0.07 -4.22 12.61
N CYS A 219 -0.63 -5.24 12.13
CA CYS A 219 -1.96 -5.62 12.60
C CYS A 219 -2.30 -7.08 12.26
N THR A 220 -3.17 -7.68 13.06
CA THR A 220 -3.76 -8.99 12.78
C THR A 220 -4.88 -8.90 11.74
N LEU A 221 -5.25 -10.04 11.16
CA LEU A 221 -6.39 -10.10 10.24
C LEU A 221 -7.71 -9.77 10.94
N ASP A 222 -7.89 -10.23 12.18
CA ASP A 222 -9.12 -9.98 12.94
C ASP A 222 -9.28 -8.48 13.26
N GLU A 223 -8.19 -7.80 13.62
CA GLU A 223 -8.20 -6.34 13.80
C GLU A 223 -8.49 -5.63 12.48
N ALA A 224 -7.93 -6.08 11.36
CA ALA A 224 -8.22 -5.50 10.06
C ALA A 224 -9.72 -5.59 9.70
N VAL A 225 -10.33 -6.74 9.98
CA VAL A 225 -11.77 -6.95 9.79
C VAL A 225 -12.60 -6.11 10.76
N MET A 226 -12.19 -6.04 12.02
CA MET A 226 -12.85 -5.23 13.05
C MET A 226 -12.84 -3.75 12.66
N TRP A 227 -11.69 -3.18 12.28
CA TRP A 227 -11.58 -1.80 11.84
C TRP A 227 -12.32 -1.53 10.54
N CYS A 228 -12.30 -2.47 9.59
CA CYS A 228 -13.16 -2.38 8.41
C CYS A 228 -14.63 -2.26 8.81
N LYS A 229 -15.13 -3.11 9.72
CA LYS A 229 -16.53 -3.09 10.17
C LYS A 229 -16.88 -1.82 10.93
N ARG A 230 -15.99 -1.35 11.81
CA ARG A 230 -16.18 -0.12 12.59
C ARG A 230 -16.35 1.10 11.71
N MET A 231 -15.58 1.18 10.62
CA MET A 231 -15.65 2.30 9.68
C MET A 231 -16.73 2.13 8.59
N LEU A 232 -17.54 1.06 8.61
CA LEU A 232 -18.66 0.88 7.68
C LEU A 232 -19.92 1.62 8.15
N SER A 233 -20.54 2.36 7.24
CA SER A 233 -21.85 2.99 7.44
C SER A 233 -22.94 2.26 6.64
N ARG A 234 -23.91 3.00 6.07
CA ARG A 234 -24.92 2.50 5.13
C ARG A 234 -24.35 2.10 3.75
N TYR A 235 -23.11 2.48 3.45
CA TYR A 235 -22.49 2.24 2.15
C TYR A 235 -21.71 0.92 2.09
N ARG A 236 -21.35 0.52 0.86
CA ARG A 236 -20.56 -0.71 0.59
C ARG A 236 -19.13 -0.60 1.11
N LEU A 237 -18.53 0.58 1.03
CA LEU A 237 -17.13 0.84 1.39
C LEU A 237 -17.10 1.61 2.71
N PRO A 238 -16.07 1.40 3.55
CA PRO A 238 -15.85 2.19 4.76
C PRO A 238 -15.80 3.70 4.48
N GLU A 239 -16.26 4.52 5.42
CA GLU A 239 -16.27 5.99 5.27
C GLU A 239 -14.86 6.55 4.98
N THR A 240 -13.81 5.94 5.52
CA THR A 240 -12.41 6.26 5.23
C THR A 240 -12.12 6.17 3.73
N THR A 241 -12.26 4.98 3.15
CA THR A 241 -12.03 4.75 1.70
C THR A 241 -12.98 5.57 0.83
N ARG A 242 -14.22 5.82 1.27
CA ARG A 242 -15.18 6.67 0.55
C ARG A 242 -14.80 8.14 0.57
N ALA A 243 -14.27 8.64 1.68
CA ALA A 243 -13.82 10.02 1.78
C ALA A 243 -12.61 10.24 0.87
N ALA A 244 -11.66 9.30 0.86
CA ALA A 244 -10.50 9.34 -0.04
C ALA A 244 -10.91 9.24 -1.53
N ASP A 245 -11.75 8.27 -1.91
CA ASP A 245 -12.27 8.11 -3.28
C ASP A 245 -13.04 9.36 -3.76
N ARG A 246 -13.79 10.01 -2.88
CA ARG A 246 -14.49 11.27 -3.17
C ARG A 246 -13.52 12.43 -3.37
N LEU A 247 -12.52 12.57 -2.49
CA LEU A 247 -11.49 13.60 -2.62
C LEU A 247 -10.69 13.42 -3.91
N ALA A 248 -10.38 12.17 -4.27
CA ALA A 248 -9.72 11.85 -5.53
C ALA A 248 -10.63 12.16 -6.73
N SER A 249 -11.93 11.87 -6.64
CA SER A 249 -12.88 12.03 -7.75
C SER A 249 -13.34 13.48 -7.99
N ASN A 250 -13.24 14.36 -6.99
CA ASN A 250 -13.55 15.78 -7.15
C ASN A 250 -12.56 16.41 -8.15
N ARG A 251 -13.10 16.76 -9.32
CA ARG A 251 -12.42 17.47 -10.41
C ARG A 251 -12.68 18.96 -10.30
#